data_AF-A0A2N1VBV5-F1
#
_entry.id   AF-A0A2N1VBV5-F1
#
_cell.length_a   1.000
_cell.length_b   1.000
_cell.length_c   1.000
_cell.angle_alpha   90.00
_cell.angle_beta   90.00
_cell.angle_gamma   90.00
#
_symmetry.space_group_name_H-M   'P 1'
#
loop_
_entity.id
_entity.type
_entity.pdbx_description
1 polymer ?
#
loop_
_entity_poly.entity_id
_entity_poly.type
_entity_poly.pdbx_seq_one_letter_code
_entity_poly.pdbx_strand_id
1 'polypeptide(L)' 'MNLIRIILWAVIIYLIFSTIRNLFRYLSSAGKSGKNGETKKKKQGKYKIEKEDVIEAHFEEIDPSKSDNQKDNN' A
#
# COMPACT_ATOMS: atom_id res chain seq x y z
N MET A 1 45.14 16.35 10.12
CA MET A 1 44.80 15.49 11.28
C MET A 1 43.37 15.66 11.80
N ASN A 2 42.76 16.85 11.74
CA ASN A 2 41.36 17.02 12.21
C ASN A 2 40.30 16.60 11.19
N LEU A 3 40.54 16.82 9.88
CA LEU A 3 39.59 16.47 8.83
C LEU A 3 39.29 14.95 8.80
N ILE A 4 40.32 14.12 8.92
CA ILE A 4 40.16 12.65 8.93
C ILE A 4 39.32 12.18 10.12
N ARG A 5 39.44 12.85 11.28
CA ARG A 5 38.66 12.55 12.48
C ARG A 5 37.19 12.91 12.25
N ILE A 6 36.91 14.06 11.63
CA ILE A 6 35.54 14.49 11.31
C ILE A 6 34.87 13.50 10.35
N ILE A 7 35.58 13.06 9.31
CA ILE A 7 35.07 12.06 8.36
C ILE A 7 34.80 10.73 9.07
N LEU A 8 35.71 10.29 9.96
CA LEU A 8 35.53 9.08 10.74
C LEU A 8 34.27 9.15 11.62
N TRP A 9 34.07 10.27 12.31
CA TRP A 9 32.87 10.50 13.12
C TRP A 9 31.59 10.52 12.27
N ALA A 10 31.61 11.15 11.09
CA ALA A 10 30.47 11.18 10.19
C ALA A 10 30.07 9.77 9.72
N VAL A 11 31.04 8.91 9.40
CA VAL A 11 30.81 7.51 9.01
C VAL A 11 30.24 6.70 10.17
N ILE A 12 30.80 6.86 11.37
CA ILE A 12 30.31 6.16 12.57
C ILE A 12 28.87 6.59 12.88
N ILE A 13 28.58 7.89 12.88
CA ILE A 13 27.23 8.42 13.11
C ILE A 13 26.25 7.92 12.05
N TYR A 14 26.67 7.86 10.78
CA TYR A 14 25.84 7.33 9.69
C TYR A 14 25.47 5.86 9.93
N LEU A 15 26.43 5.03 10.36
CA LEU A 15 26.17 3.62 10.69
C LEU A 15 25.20 3.51 11.86
N ILE A 16 25.39 4.28 12.93
CA ILE A 16 24.49 4.31 14.09
C ILE A 16 23.08 4.74 13.67
N PHE A 17 22.96 5.78 12.84
CA PHE A 17 21.65 6.24 12.38
C PHE A 17 20.96 5.19 11.49
N SER A 18 21.73 4.50 10.66
CA SER A 18 21.24 3.39 9.82
C SER A 18 20.75 2.21 10.66
N THR A 19 21.48 1.81 11.70
CA THR A 19 21.05 0.74 12.60
C THR A 19 19.82 1.13 13.39
N ILE A 20 19.78 2.34 13.97
CA ILE A 20 18.63 2.88 14.69
C ILE A 20 17.40 2.93 13.78
N ARG A 21 17.51 3.44 12.56
CA ARG A 21 16.40 3.52 11.59
C ARG A 21 15.84 2.14 11.24
N ASN A 22 16.72 1.15 11.06
CA ASN A 22 16.31 -0.23 10.83
C ASN A 22 15.66 -0.83 12.08
N LEU A 23 16.19 -0.56 13.27
CA LEU A 23 15.66 -1.04 14.54
C LEU A 23 14.26 -0.45 14.81
N PHE A 24 14.06 0.84 14.55
CA PHE A 24 12.75 1.48 14.60
C PHE A 24 11.76 0.84 13.62
N ARG A 25 12.21 0.42 12.42
CA ARG A 25 11.33 -0.30 11.49
C ARG A 25 10.84 -1.63 12.07
N TYR A 26 11.71 -2.36 12.76
CA TYR A 26 11.32 -3.60 13.43
C TYR A 26 10.45 -3.35 14.67
N LEU A 27 10.79 -2.34 15.47
CA LEU A 27 10.05 -1.99 16.69
C LEU A 27 8.67 -1.41 16.38
N SER A 28 8.55 -0.50 15.41
CA SER A 28 7.26 0.01 14.93
C SER A 28 6.43 -1.06 14.21
N SER A 29 7.05 -2.16 13.76
CA SER A 29 6.33 -3.31 13.21
C SER A 29 5.85 -4.29 14.29
N ALA A 30 6.32 -4.19 15.53
CA ALA A 30 5.88 -5.03 16.64
C ALA A 30 4.43 -4.75 17.08
N GLY A 31 3.86 -3.60 16.69
CA GLY A 31 2.42 -3.28 16.83
C GLY A 31 1.54 -3.79 15.69
N LYS A 32 2.11 -4.45 14.68
CA LYS A 32 1.39 -5.07 13.56
C LYS A 32 1.71 -6.57 13.48
N SER A 33 1.40 -7.29 14.56
CA SER A 33 1.25 -8.74 14.45
C SER A 33 0.00 -9.02 13.62
N GLY A 34 0.18 -9.40 12.35
CA GLY A 34 -0.95 -9.70 11.48
C GLY A 34 -0.60 -9.88 10.01
N LYS A 35 0.23 -10.88 9.68
CA LYS A 35 -0.06 -11.98 8.74
C LYS A 35 1.20 -12.58 8.14
N ASN A 36 1.34 -13.88 8.39
CA ASN A 36 2.14 -14.84 7.65
C ASN A 36 1.87 -14.76 6.15
N GLY A 37 2.91 -15.08 5.38
CA GLY A 37 2.76 -15.78 4.10
C GLY A 37 2.47 -14.92 2.88
N GLU A 38 3.44 -14.95 1.97
CA GLU A 38 3.26 -14.98 0.52
C GLU A 38 3.15 -13.69 -0.29
N THR A 39 3.92 -13.74 -1.38
CA THR A 39 4.08 -12.81 -2.49
C THR A 39 4.64 -11.44 -2.16
N LYS A 40 5.83 -11.17 -2.73
CA LYS A 40 6.28 -9.82 -3.08
C LYS A 40 5.23 -9.19 -3.99
N LYS A 41 4.13 -8.67 -3.43
CA LYS A 41 3.28 -7.74 -4.16
C LYS A 41 4.14 -6.51 -4.36
N LYS A 42 4.56 -6.31 -5.62
CA LYS A 42 5.02 -5.01 -6.13
C LYS A 42 4.14 -3.97 -5.44
N LYS A 43 4.77 -2.94 -4.86
CA LYS A 43 4.05 -1.75 -4.40
C LYS A 43 3.28 -1.24 -5.61
N GLN A 44 2.05 -1.71 -5.80
CA GLN A 44 1.08 -1.05 -6.65
C GLN A 44 1.01 0.34 -6.03
N GLY A 45 1.40 1.35 -6.82
CA GLY A 45 1.21 2.72 -6.43
C GLY A 45 -0.21 2.83 -5.91
N LYS A 46 -0.34 3.28 -4.67
CA LYS A 46 -1.65 3.59 -4.13
C LYS A 46 -2.17 4.68 -5.04
N TYR A 47 -3.01 4.32 -6.02
CA TYR A 47 -3.81 5.32 -6.72
C TYR A 47 -4.56 6.03 -5.60
N LYS A 48 -4.27 7.32 -5.45
CA LYS A 48 -4.92 8.18 -4.47
C LYS A 48 -6.27 8.52 -5.08
N ILE A 49 -7.21 7.58 -4.97
CA ILE A 49 -8.59 7.79 -5.41
C ILE A 49 -9.16 8.86 -4.48
N GLU A 50 -9.42 10.04 -5.01
CA GLU A 50 -10.05 11.13 -4.28
C GLU A 50 -11.57 10.90 -4.27
N LYS A 51 -12.30 11.49 -3.32
CA LYS A 51 -13.74 11.25 -3.19
C LYS A 51 -14.53 11.69 -4.43
N GLU A 52 -13.97 12.63 -5.18
CA GLU A 52 -14.47 13.15 -6.46
C GLU A 52 -14.36 12.11 -7.59
N ASP A 53 -13.48 11.13 -7.45
CA ASP A 53 -13.29 10.03 -8.42
C ASP A 53 -14.28 8.87 -8.20
N VAL A 54 -15.11 8.94 -7.14
CA VAL A 54 -16.08 7.89 -6.79
C VAL A 54 -17.42 8.21 -7.44
N ILE A 55 -17.78 7.47 -8.50
CA ILE A 55 -19.09 7.56 -9.14
C ILE A 55 -20.07 6.66 -8.36
N GLU A 56 -21.10 7.27 -7.77
CA GLU A 56 -22.19 6.53 -7.13
C GLU A 56 -23.14 6.02 -8.22
N ALA A 57 -23.18 4.70 -8.40
CA ALA A 57 -24.05 4.06 -9.37
C ALA A 57 -25.35 3.62 -8.69
N HIS A 58 -26.49 4.05 -9.24
CA HIS A 58 -27.78 3.49 -8.89
C HIS A 58 -28.03 2.27 -9.77
N PHE A 59 -28.15 1.09 -9.14
CA PHE A 59 -28.55 -0.13 -9.82
C PHE A 59 -30.07 -0.15 -9.95
N GLU A 60 -30.56 -0.32 -11.17
CA GLU A 60 -31.97 -0.63 -11.41
C GLU A 60 -32.19 -2.11 -11.08
N GLU A 61 -33.18 -2.38 -10.23
CA GLU A 61 -33.54 -3.74 -9.86
C GLU A 61 -34.20 -4.41 -11.06
N ILE A 62 -33.55 -5.46 -11.59
CA ILE A 62 -34.10 -6.24 -12.69
C ILE A 62 -35.27 -7.04 -12.13
N ASP A 63 -36.49 -6.64 -12.49
CA ASP A 63 -37.70 -7.38 -12.17
C ASP A 63 -37.75 -8.67 -13.02
N PRO A 64 -37.55 -9.87 -12.41
CA PRO A 64 -37.53 -11.13 -13.14
C PRO A 64 -38.91 -11.49 -13.72
N SER A 65 -39.98 -10.77 -13.35
CA SER A 65 -41.32 -11.00 -13.90
C SER A 65 -41.58 -10.31 -15.24
N LYS A 66 -40.67 -9.42 -15.69
CA LYS A 66 -40.78 -8.70 -16.98
C LYS A 66 -39.84 -9.19 -18.08
N SER A 67 -38.98 -10.18 -17.81
CA SER A 67 -37.97 -10.67 -18.77
C SER A 67 -38.42 -11.83 -19.66
N ASP A 68 -39.71 -12.06 -19.81
CA ASP A 68 -40.26 -12.96 -20.82
C ASP A 68 -41.03 -12.15 -21.86
N ASN A 69 -40.34 -11.70 -22.92
CA ASN A 69 -40.88 -11.50 -24.28
C ASN A 69 -39.84 -10.81 -25.18
N GLN A 70 -38.62 -11.34 -25.28
CA GLN A 70 -37.81 -11.14 -26.48
C GLN A 70 -37.99 -12.37 -27.35
N LYS A 71 -39.07 -12.36 -28.15
CA LYS A 71 -39.26 -13.30 -29.26
C LYS A 71 -38.11 -13.09 -30.24
N ASP A 72 -37.27 -14.10 -30.36
CA ASP A 72 -36.47 -14.34 -31.56
C ASP A 72 -37.42 -14.39 -32.77
N ASN A 73 -37.39 -13.35 -33.59
CA ASN A 73 -37.95 -13.40 -34.93
C ASN A 73 -36.81 -13.73 -35.90
N ASN A 74 -36.89 -14.96 -36.41
CA ASN A 74 -36.18 -15.48 -37.57
C ASN A 74 -36.45 -14.66 -38.83
#